data_AF-A0A482WEM8-F1
#
_entry.id   AF-A0A482WEM8-F1
#
_cell.length_a   1.000
_cell.length_b   1.000
_cell.length_c   1.000
_cell.angle_alpha   90.00
_cell.angle_beta   90.00
_cell.angle_gamma   90.00
#
_symmetry.space_group_name_H-M   'P 1'
#
loop_
_entity.id
_entity.type
_entity.pdbx_description
1 polymer ?
#
loop_
_entity_poly.entity_id
_entity_poly.type
_entity_poly.pdbx_seq_one_letter_code
_entity_poly.pdbx_strand_id
1 'polypeptide(L)'
;MKAKSNRIVQLMNCDVPLHNETIDAGAVLRESRWMLEKRDAQIVRRSVSLRLVIFALVNSRPNGGSAISAVSAMMRQLKESGEISNLDAKALNNTRFARKEMIFFNRVPKVGSQTFMELLRTLGQHNGFAFNRDHIQRVETVRLAPAEQLELAAMINSYPTPSVFVKHICFINFTQFHLPEPIYVNMVRDPVERVISWYYYVRAPWYYVERKQVFPDIPLPDPMWLKKDFETCVLQGDRECQYIEGALREGIGDHRRQSLFFCGHSDACTPFNTQGALQRAKRAVEENYAVVGVLEDLNSTLTVLEHYIPRFFKGARQVYR
;
A
#
# COMPACT_ATOMS: atom_id res chain seq x y z
N MET A 1 -52.67 23.82 24.31
CA MET A 1 -52.02 24.44 25.48
C MET A 1 -50.66 23.79 25.71
N LYS A 2 -49.67 24.59 26.10
CA LYS A 2 -48.25 24.26 26.34
C LYS A 2 -48.04 23.27 27.51
N ALA A 3 -46.97 22.46 27.44
CA ALA A 3 -45.91 22.24 28.46
C ALA A 3 -45.21 20.89 28.18
N LYS A 4 -43.95 20.79 27.71
CA LYS A 4 -42.64 20.97 28.37
C LYS A 4 -42.35 20.08 29.59
N SER A 5 -41.33 19.22 29.40
CA SER A 5 -40.17 18.96 30.27
C SER A 5 -40.14 17.75 31.22
N ASN A 6 -39.02 17.02 31.09
CA ASN A 6 -38.26 16.26 32.10
C ASN A 6 -38.82 14.94 32.63
N ARG A 7 -38.14 13.83 32.26
CA ARG A 7 -37.31 13.06 33.22
C ARG A 7 -36.33 12.16 32.47
N ILE A 8 -35.07 12.58 32.50
CA ILE A 8 -33.88 11.73 32.48
C ILE A 8 -33.79 11.03 33.85
N VAL A 9 -33.05 9.92 33.90
CA VAL A 9 -32.64 9.11 35.06
C VAL A 9 -33.49 7.85 35.28
N GLN A 10 -33.06 6.76 34.65
CA GLN A 10 -32.73 5.50 35.33
C GLN A 10 -32.20 4.50 34.30
N LEU A 11 -30.93 4.11 34.44
CA LEU A 11 -30.34 2.80 34.18
C LEU A 11 -28.81 2.95 34.37
N MET A 12 -28.40 3.20 35.61
CA MET A 12 -27.08 2.86 36.12
C MET A 12 -27.30 1.68 37.06
N ASN A 13 -26.79 0.52 36.66
CA ASN A 13 -26.28 -0.57 37.51
C ASN A 13 -25.95 -1.76 36.60
N CYS A 14 -24.80 -1.66 35.93
CA CYS A 14 -24.05 -2.84 35.51
C CYS A 14 -22.72 -2.76 36.28
N ASP A 15 -22.67 -3.45 37.42
CA ASP A 15 -21.44 -3.73 38.13
C ASP A 15 -20.52 -4.54 37.21
N VAL A 16 -19.49 -3.90 36.66
CA VAL A 16 -18.39 -4.58 35.97
C VAL A 16 -17.32 -4.89 37.02
N PRO A 17 -16.89 -6.16 37.19
CA PRO A 17 -15.78 -6.46 38.07
C PRO A 17 -14.51 -5.80 37.52
N LEU A 18 -13.85 -4.99 38.35
CA LEU A 18 -12.48 -4.53 38.11
C LEU A 18 -11.55 -5.75 38.19
N HIS A 19 -11.32 -6.42 37.05
CA HIS A 19 -10.22 -7.35 36.93
C HIS A 19 -8.91 -6.56 36.85
N ASN A 20 -8.10 -6.75 37.88
CA ASN A 20 -6.75 -6.24 38.00
C ASN A 20 -5.84 -7.06 37.04
N GLU A 21 -5.91 -6.78 35.74
CA GLU A 21 -5.00 -7.36 34.76
C GLU A 21 -3.66 -6.62 34.83
N THR A 22 -2.66 -7.29 35.38
CA THR A 22 -1.27 -6.89 35.26
C THR A 22 -0.91 -6.80 33.78
N ILE A 23 -0.76 -5.57 33.27
CA ILE A 23 -0.24 -5.29 31.93
C ILE A 23 1.16 -5.93 31.83
N ASP A 24 1.34 -6.93 30.95
CA ASP A 24 2.67 -7.50 30.66
C ASP A 24 3.54 -6.41 30.02
N ALA A 25 4.37 -5.77 30.84
CA ALA A 25 5.34 -4.77 30.40
C ALA A 25 6.27 -5.31 29.29
N GLY A 26 6.49 -6.63 29.22
CA GLY A 26 7.24 -7.29 28.16
C GLY A 26 6.53 -7.25 26.81
N ALA A 27 5.20 -7.38 26.77
CA ALA A 27 4.41 -7.25 25.54
C ALA A 27 4.40 -5.80 25.04
N VAL A 28 4.19 -4.85 25.94
CA VAL A 28 4.23 -3.41 25.62
C VAL A 28 5.60 -3.01 25.07
N LEU A 29 6.70 -3.50 25.65
CA LEU A 29 8.07 -3.23 25.19
C LEU A 29 8.42 -3.88 23.84
N ARG A 30 7.86 -5.05 23.52
CA ARG A 30 8.03 -5.71 22.21
C ARG A 30 7.27 -4.97 21.10
N GLU A 31 6.06 -4.52 21.39
CA GLU A 31 5.20 -3.85 20.39
C GLU A 31 5.61 -2.39 20.17
N SER A 32 6.01 -1.68 21.24
CA SER A 32 6.63 -0.36 21.10
C SER A 32 7.98 -0.43 20.39
N ARG A 33 8.78 -1.50 20.59
CA ARG A 33 9.98 -1.77 19.78
C ARG A 33 9.64 -1.96 18.30
N TRP A 34 8.55 -2.63 17.92
CA TRP A 34 8.11 -2.71 16.51
C TRP A 34 7.71 -1.33 15.94
N MET A 35 6.91 -0.55 16.68
CA MET A 35 6.54 0.81 16.27
C MET A 35 7.77 1.72 16.10
N LEU A 36 8.79 1.52 16.94
CA LEU A 36 10.06 2.25 16.90
C LEU A 36 11.03 1.72 15.84
N GLU A 37 11.04 0.41 15.55
CA GLU A 37 12.03 -0.22 14.66
C GLU A 37 11.68 -0.11 13.17
N LYS A 38 10.45 0.25 12.79
CA LYS A 38 10.08 0.73 11.44
C LYS A 38 10.75 -0.01 10.24
N ARG A 39 11.12 -1.29 10.35
CA ARG A 39 11.96 -1.96 9.34
C ARG A 39 11.20 -2.16 8.02
N ASP A 40 9.91 -2.47 8.09
CA ASP A 40 9.01 -2.49 6.92
C ASP A 40 8.59 -1.07 6.44
N ALA A 41 8.78 -0.02 7.27
CA ALA A 41 8.36 1.36 6.99
C ALA A 41 9.39 2.21 6.27
N GLN A 42 10.66 2.02 6.64
CA GLN A 42 11.72 2.98 6.31
C GLN A 42 12.44 2.66 5.01
N ILE A 43 12.09 1.55 4.36
CA ILE A 43 12.91 0.97 3.32
C ILE A 43 12.30 1.08 1.92
N VAL A 44 10.98 0.90 1.74
CA VAL A 44 10.35 1.32 0.47
C VAL A 44 10.44 2.83 0.34
N ARG A 45 10.36 3.56 1.46
CA ARG A 45 10.65 5.01 1.49
C ARG A 45 12.08 5.33 1.02
N ARG A 46 13.09 4.48 1.27
CA ARG A 46 14.47 4.71 0.82
C ARG A 46 14.65 4.52 -0.70
N SER A 47 14.18 3.41 -1.27
CA SER A 47 14.27 3.17 -2.73
C SER A 47 13.31 4.07 -3.54
N VAL A 48 12.16 4.45 -2.98
CA VAL A 48 11.21 5.42 -3.57
C VAL A 48 11.71 6.86 -3.49
N SER A 49 12.25 7.27 -2.34
CA SER A 49 12.75 8.64 -2.17
C SER A 49 14.02 8.87 -2.99
N LEU A 50 14.81 7.85 -3.34
CA LEU A 50 15.96 7.99 -4.23
C LEU A 50 15.55 8.54 -5.61
N ARG A 51 14.38 8.14 -6.14
CA ARG A 51 13.85 8.62 -7.43
C ARG A 51 13.23 10.02 -7.34
N LEU A 52 12.54 10.33 -6.24
CA LEU A 52 12.07 11.69 -5.92
C LEU A 52 13.23 12.69 -5.74
N VAL A 53 14.33 12.25 -5.12
CA VAL A 53 15.55 13.04 -4.89
C VAL A 53 16.23 13.40 -6.22
N ILE A 54 16.29 12.48 -7.18
CA ILE A 54 16.87 12.76 -8.51
C ILE A 54 15.99 13.71 -9.31
N PHE A 55 14.66 13.59 -9.23
CA PHE A 55 13.77 14.56 -9.85
C PHE A 55 13.96 15.98 -9.29
N ALA A 56 14.09 16.13 -7.97
CA ALA A 56 14.41 17.41 -7.34
C ALA A 56 15.79 17.94 -7.78
N LEU A 57 16.79 17.08 -7.96
CA LEU A 57 18.13 17.49 -8.41
C LEU A 57 18.20 17.88 -9.89
N VAL A 58 17.45 17.19 -10.76
CA VAL A 58 17.45 17.45 -12.22
C VAL A 58 16.59 18.66 -12.60
N ASN A 59 15.53 18.96 -11.84
CA ASN A 59 14.52 19.96 -12.23
C ASN A 59 14.36 21.17 -11.29
N SER A 60 15.19 21.33 -10.26
CA SER A 60 15.17 22.54 -9.44
C SER A 60 15.80 23.73 -10.17
N ARG A 61 14.96 24.61 -10.73
CA ARG A 61 15.25 26.05 -10.68
C ARG A 61 14.92 26.54 -9.27
N PRO A 62 15.79 27.35 -8.63
CA PRO A 62 15.57 27.77 -7.26
C PRO A 62 14.43 28.78 -7.25
N ASN A 63 13.25 28.39 -6.75
CA ASN A 63 12.33 29.32 -6.08
C ASN A 63 11.15 28.58 -5.43
N GLY A 64 10.97 28.83 -4.12
CA GLY A 64 9.71 28.58 -3.40
C GLY A 64 9.75 27.42 -2.41
N GLY A 65 10.16 27.72 -1.16
CA GLY A 65 10.19 26.77 -0.06
C GLY A 65 8.83 26.53 0.59
N SER A 66 8.61 25.29 1.04
CA SER A 66 7.83 24.85 2.23
C SER A 66 7.69 23.32 2.27
N ALA A 67 7.91 22.61 1.14
CA ALA A 67 7.79 21.15 1.03
C ALA A 67 9.02 20.33 1.51
N ILE A 68 9.85 20.89 2.41
CA ILE A 68 11.23 20.43 2.66
C ILE A 68 11.39 19.94 4.11
N SER A 69 10.54 19.02 4.60
CA SER A 69 10.72 18.47 5.96
C SER A 69 11.14 17.00 5.95
N ALA A 70 10.31 16.09 5.42
CA ALA A 70 10.65 14.66 5.37
C ALA A 70 11.70 14.32 4.29
N VAL A 71 11.60 14.96 3.11
CA VAL A 71 12.59 14.84 2.01
C VAL A 71 13.93 15.49 2.41
N SER A 72 13.90 16.53 3.27
CA SER A 72 15.11 17.22 3.74
C SER A 72 15.96 16.38 4.68
N ALA A 73 15.36 15.62 5.59
CA ALA A 73 16.09 14.80 6.55
C ALA A 73 16.83 13.66 5.84
N MET A 74 16.20 13.04 4.83
CA MET A 74 16.81 11.95 4.06
C MET A 74 17.80 12.48 3.00
N MET A 75 17.55 13.65 2.40
CA MET A 75 18.54 14.39 1.60
C MET A 75 19.79 14.70 2.41
N ARG A 76 19.65 15.06 3.69
CA ARG A 76 20.80 15.29 4.58
C ARG A 76 21.60 13.99 4.77
N GLN A 77 20.94 12.88 5.04
CA GLN A 77 21.60 11.57 5.19
C GLN A 77 22.29 11.09 3.90
N LEU A 78 21.66 11.24 2.74
CA LEU A 78 22.21 10.82 1.44
C LEU A 78 23.32 11.75 0.94
N LYS A 79 23.31 13.02 1.36
CA LYS A 79 24.38 14.00 1.09
C LYS A 79 25.56 13.80 2.03
N GLU A 80 25.29 13.44 3.30
CA GLU A 80 26.30 13.04 4.29
C GLU A 80 26.97 11.70 3.91
N SER A 81 26.28 10.78 3.23
CA SER A 81 26.82 9.48 2.77
C SER A 81 27.58 9.53 1.44
N GLY A 82 27.50 10.63 0.67
CA GLY A 82 28.13 10.74 -0.65
C GLY A 82 27.46 9.90 -1.76
N GLU A 83 26.32 9.25 -1.48
CA GLU A 83 25.63 8.38 -2.42
C GLU A 83 24.94 9.17 -3.56
N ILE A 84 24.57 10.44 -3.32
CA ILE A 84 23.91 11.30 -4.33
C ILE A 84 24.78 11.54 -5.56
N SER A 85 26.09 11.71 -5.38
CA SER A 85 27.04 12.03 -6.46
C SER A 85 27.18 10.92 -7.51
N ASN A 86 26.74 9.69 -7.22
CA ASN A 86 26.87 8.52 -8.09
C ASN A 86 25.55 8.09 -8.76
N LEU A 87 24.48 8.86 -8.63
CA LEU A 87 23.16 8.49 -9.15
C LEU A 87 22.92 9.04 -10.57
N ASP A 88 22.87 8.15 -11.57
CA ASP A 88 22.43 8.49 -12.93
C ASP A 88 20.90 8.29 -13.09
N ALA A 89 20.20 9.36 -13.44
CA ALA A 89 18.76 9.35 -13.70
C ALA A 89 18.37 8.38 -14.84
N LYS A 90 19.23 8.21 -15.85
CA LYS A 90 18.99 7.26 -16.95
C LYS A 90 19.14 5.81 -16.51
N ALA A 91 20.07 5.54 -15.58
CA ALA A 91 20.25 4.21 -15.01
C ALA A 91 19.05 3.76 -14.16
N LEU A 92 18.32 4.71 -13.56
CA LEU A 92 17.18 4.44 -12.68
C LEU A 92 15.82 4.47 -13.40
N ASN A 93 15.81 4.80 -14.70
CA ASN A 93 14.60 4.80 -15.49
C ASN A 93 14.30 3.40 -16.05
N ASN A 94 13.50 2.62 -15.31
CA ASN A 94 13.09 1.28 -15.73
C ASN A 94 12.06 1.26 -16.86
N THR A 95 11.45 2.41 -17.22
CA THR A 95 10.46 2.44 -18.32
C THR A 95 11.07 2.01 -19.65
N ARG A 96 12.38 2.15 -19.82
CA ARG A 96 13.12 1.67 -21.01
C ARG A 96 13.13 0.14 -21.16
N PHE A 97 12.91 -0.59 -20.06
CA PHE A 97 12.90 -2.05 -20.06
C PHE A 97 11.50 -2.61 -20.32
N ALA A 98 10.46 -1.80 -20.14
CA ALA A 98 9.10 -2.18 -20.49
C ALA A 98 8.99 -2.34 -22.02
N ARG A 99 8.63 -3.55 -22.45
CA ARG A 99 8.49 -3.90 -23.88
C ARG A 99 7.07 -3.79 -24.38
N LYS A 100 6.14 -3.36 -23.51
CA LYS A 100 4.74 -3.14 -23.81
C LYS A 100 4.30 -1.81 -23.22
N GLU A 101 3.61 -1.00 -24.01
CA GLU A 101 2.98 0.26 -23.56
C GLU A 101 1.74 -0.05 -22.72
N MET A 102 1.94 -0.63 -21.55
CA MET A 102 0.89 -1.03 -20.64
C MET A 102 1.35 -0.78 -19.22
N ILE A 103 0.54 -0.13 -18.39
CA ILE A 103 0.80 -0.04 -16.96
C ILE A 103 0.15 -1.23 -16.27
N PHE A 104 0.93 -1.93 -15.45
CA PHE A 104 0.38 -2.86 -14.47
C PHE A 104 0.51 -2.27 -13.07
N PHE A 105 -0.64 -1.93 -12.46
CA PHE A 105 -0.73 -1.44 -11.10
C PHE A 105 -1.21 -2.57 -10.18
N ASN A 106 -0.26 -3.36 -9.67
CA ASN A 106 -0.49 -4.43 -8.70
C ASN A 106 -0.72 -3.84 -7.29
N ARG A 107 -1.82 -3.12 -7.15
CA ARG A 107 -2.08 -2.17 -6.06
C ARG A 107 -2.01 -2.79 -4.66
N VAL A 108 -1.29 -2.13 -3.76
CA VAL A 108 -1.35 -2.42 -2.32
C VAL A 108 -2.67 -1.90 -1.72
N PRO A 109 -3.27 -2.59 -0.74
CA PRO A 109 -4.40 -2.07 0.03
C PRO A 109 -4.00 -0.89 0.93
N LYS A 110 -4.92 0.07 1.10
CA LYS A 110 -4.83 1.19 2.08
C LYS A 110 -3.70 2.20 1.86
N VAL A 111 -3.17 2.27 0.64
CA VAL A 111 -2.15 3.25 0.19
C VAL A 111 -2.74 4.37 -0.68
N GLY A 112 -4.05 4.64 -0.58
CA GLY A 112 -4.75 5.56 -1.49
C GLY A 112 -4.99 4.99 -2.90
N SER A 113 -4.88 3.67 -3.06
CA SER A 113 -4.95 3.01 -4.37
C SER A 113 -6.30 3.13 -5.08
N GLN A 114 -7.40 3.41 -4.36
CA GLN A 114 -8.70 3.65 -4.98
C GLN A 114 -8.76 5.03 -5.64
N THR A 115 -8.28 6.07 -4.96
CA THR A 115 -8.16 7.42 -5.53
C THR A 115 -7.21 7.43 -6.72
N PHE A 116 -6.08 6.72 -6.62
CA PHE A 116 -5.13 6.62 -7.73
C PHE A 116 -5.70 5.86 -8.94
N MET A 117 -6.49 4.82 -8.69
CA MET A 117 -7.22 4.08 -9.73
C MET A 117 -8.24 4.99 -10.45
N GLU A 118 -8.96 5.82 -9.70
CA GLU A 118 -9.93 6.77 -10.26
C GLU A 118 -9.26 7.88 -11.09
N LEU A 119 -8.09 8.34 -10.64
CA LEU A 119 -7.24 9.22 -11.42
C LEU A 119 -6.81 8.56 -12.74
N LEU A 120 -6.34 7.31 -12.71
CA LEU A 120 -5.95 6.56 -13.92
C LEU A 120 -7.13 6.40 -14.89
N ARG A 121 -8.34 6.16 -14.38
CA ARG A 121 -9.56 6.08 -15.19
C ARG A 121 -9.84 7.40 -15.92
N THR A 122 -9.74 8.52 -15.21
CA THR A 122 -9.96 9.86 -15.76
C THR A 122 -8.87 10.23 -16.77
N LEU A 123 -7.60 9.94 -16.44
CA LEU A 123 -6.49 10.13 -17.36
C LEU A 123 -6.58 9.26 -18.61
N GLY A 124 -7.19 8.07 -18.52
CA GLY A 124 -7.43 7.20 -19.68
C GLY A 124 -8.31 7.86 -20.73
N GLN A 125 -9.33 8.58 -20.27
CA GLN A 125 -10.21 9.38 -21.13
C GLN A 125 -9.47 10.57 -21.75
N HIS A 126 -8.60 11.24 -20.99
CA HIS A 126 -7.87 12.42 -21.46
C HIS A 126 -6.69 12.08 -22.39
N ASN A 127 -5.94 11.02 -22.08
CA ASN A 127 -4.70 10.66 -22.76
C ASN A 127 -4.88 9.54 -23.80
N GLY A 128 -6.09 8.96 -23.90
CA GLY A 128 -6.44 7.97 -24.92
C GLY A 128 -5.81 6.60 -24.68
N PHE A 129 -6.03 6.02 -23.49
CA PHE A 129 -5.63 4.65 -23.17
C PHE A 129 -6.78 3.87 -22.50
N ALA A 130 -6.81 2.55 -22.68
CA ALA A 130 -7.84 1.72 -22.08
C ALA A 130 -7.59 1.49 -20.59
N PHE A 131 -8.66 1.54 -19.78
CA PHE A 131 -8.59 1.27 -18.35
C PHE A 131 -9.26 -0.08 -18.04
N ASN A 132 -8.48 -1.02 -17.52
CA ASN A 132 -8.94 -2.36 -17.15
C ASN A 132 -8.68 -2.62 -15.67
N ARG A 133 -9.61 -3.31 -15.00
CA ARG A 133 -9.47 -3.74 -13.61
C ARG A 133 -10.03 -5.14 -13.44
N ASP A 134 -9.57 -5.82 -12.40
CA ASP A 134 -10.12 -7.12 -12.05
C ASP A 134 -11.58 -7.02 -11.54
N HIS A 135 -12.28 -8.15 -11.62
CA HIS A 135 -13.66 -8.28 -11.14
C HIS A 135 -13.73 -8.41 -9.61
N ILE A 136 -14.90 -8.10 -9.05
CA ILE A 136 -15.12 -8.23 -7.60
C ILE A 136 -15.17 -9.72 -7.25
N GLN A 137 -14.25 -10.15 -6.38
CA GLN A 137 -14.17 -11.53 -5.90
C GLN A 137 -14.70 -11.64 -4.46
N ARG A 138 -15.22 -12.82 -4.10
CA ARG A 138 -15.64 -13.11 -2.72
C ARG A 138 -14.46 -13.03 -1.76
N VAL A 139 -13.31 -13.56 -2.15
CA VAL A 139 -12.05 -13.47 -1.41
C VAL A 139 -11.01 -13.00 -2.39
N GLU A 140 -10.26 -11.97 -2.02
CA GLU A 140 -9.17 -11.48 -2.85
C GLU A 140 -7.96 -12.40 -2.68
N THR A 141 -7.60 -13.12 -3.74
CA THR A 141 -6.40 -13.97 -3.77
C THR A 141 -5.21 -13.15 -4.25
N VAL A 142 -4.30 -12.80 -3.32
CA VAL A 142 -3.13 -11.95 -3.61
C VAL A 142 -1.89 -12.74 -4.03
N ARG A 143 -1.81 -14.03 -3.68
CA ARG A 143 -0.73 -14.95 -4.06
C ARG A 143 -1.33 -16.08 -4.89
N LEU A 144 -0.74 -16.29 -6.06
CA LEU A 144 -1.14 -17.30 -7.05
C LEU A 144 -0.07 -18.38 -7.21
N ALA A 145 -0.49 -19.60 -7.55
CA ALA A 145 0.40 -20.67 -7.99
C ALA A 145 1.04 -20.32 -9.36
N PRO A 146 2.16 -20.96 -9.76
CA PRO A 146 2.85 -20.61 -11.01
C PRO A 146 1.99 -20.69 -12.28
N ALA A 147 1.09 -21.68 -12.37
CA ALA A 147 0.17 -21.82 -13.51
C ALA A 147 -0.81 -20.63 -13.58
N GLU A 148 -1.41 -20.25 -12.45
CA GLU A 148 -2.33 -19.11 -12.36
C GLU A 148 -1.60 -17.77 -12.59
N GLN A 149 -0.32 -17.65 -12.21
CA GLN A 149 0.51 -16.49 -12.53
C GLN A 149 0.69 -16.35 -14.06
N LEU A 150 0.96 -17.46 -14.76
CA LEU A 150 1.07 -17.47 -16.22
C LEU A 150 -0.27 -17.09 -16.86
N GLU A 151 -1.38 -17.67 -16.42
CA GLU A 151 -2.72 -17.35 -16.93
C GLU A 151 -3.04 -15.86 -16.77
N LEU A 152 -2.80 -15.30 -15.58
CA LEU A 152 -3.02 -13.89 -15.32
C LEU A 152 -2.09 -13.01 -16.16
N ALA A 153 -0.80 -13.35 -16.24
CA ALA A 153 0.17 -12.59 -17.03
C ALA A 153 -0.18 -12.60 -18.53
N ALA A 154 -0.57 -13.76 -19.07
CA ALA A 154 -1.02 -13.90 -20.45
C ALA A 154 -2.30 -13.10 -20.74
N MET A 155 -3.27 -13.15 -19.81
CA MET A 155 -4.51 -12.37 -19.89
C MET A 155 -4.21 -10.86 -19.90
N ILE A 156 -3.39 -10.38 -18.96
CA ILE A 156 -2.95 -8.97 -18.93
C ILE A 156 -2.23 -8.62 -20.24
N ASN A 157 -1.37 -9.51 -20.73
CA ASN A 157 -0.65 -9.31 -21.98
C ASN A 157 -1.55 -9.36 -23.23
N SER A 158 -2.79 -9.83 -23.15
CA SER A 158 -3.71 -9.86 -24.29
C SER A 158 -4.40 -8.51 -24.55
N TYR A 159 -4.47 -7.62 -23.56
CA TYR A 159 -5.13 -6.32 -23.73
C TYR A 159 -4.40 -5.42 -24.75
N PRO A 160 -5.15 -4.63 -25.54
CA PRO A 160 -4.58 -3.69 -26.50
C PRO A 160 -3.81 -2.58 -25.79
N THR A 161 -2.78 -2.06 -26.44
CA THR A 161 -1.97 -0.93 -25.96
C THR A 161 -2.37 0.37 -26.66
N PRO A 162 -2.28 1.54 -26.00
CA PRO A 162 -1.89 1.71 -24.60
C PRO A 162 -3.03 1.38 -23.63
N SER A 163 -2.70 0.76 -22.50
CA SER A 163 -3.70 0.42 -21.49
C SER A 163 -3.14 0.31 -20.07
N VAL A 164 -4.04 0.29 -19.09
CA VAL A 164 -3.74 0.07 -17.68
C VAL A 164 -4.50 -1.15 -17.22
N PHE A 165 -3.85 -2.00 -16.44
CA PHE A 165 -4.50 -3.07 -15.69
C PHE A 165 -4.27 -2.90 -14.18
N VAL A 166 -5.31 -3.05 -13.39
CA VAL A 166 -5.27 -2.84 -11.93
C VAL A 166 -5.82 -4.08 -11.20
N LYS A 167 -5.02 -4.66 -10.29
CA LYS A 167 -5.44 -5.77 -9.41
C LYS A 167 -4.69 -5.75 -8.08
N HIS A 168 -5.34 -6.21 -7.01
CA HIS A 168 -4.66 -6.53 -5.75
C HIS A 168 -3.92 -7.87 -5.89
N ILE A 169 -2.63 -7.82 -6.20
CA ILE A 169 -1.83 -9.03 -6.44
C ILE A 169 -0.35 -8.77 -6.11
N CYS A 170 0.37 -9.82 -5.72
CA CYS A 170 1.83 -9.76 -5.59
C CYS A 170 2.51 -9.53 -6.94
N PHE A 171 3.75 -9.04 -6.91
CA PHE A 171 4.57 -8.83 -8.10
C PHE A 171 4.75 -10.12 -8.90
N ILE A 172 4.45 -10.06 -10.20
CA ILE A 172 4.63 -11.15 -11.16
C ILE A 172 5.77 -10.77 -12.11
N ASN A 173 6.78 -11.63 -12.22
CA ASN A 173 7.84 -11.42 -13.20
C ASN A 173 7.41 -11.98 -14.57
N PHE A 174 7.04 -11.10 -15.52
CA PHE A 174 6.55 -11.50 -16.84
C PHE A 174 7.64 -12.19 -17.68
N THR A 175 8.91 -11.83 -17.48
CA THR A 175 10.02 -12.44 -18.22
C THR A 175 10.21 -13.92 -17.90
N GLN A 176 9.85 -14.37 -16.69
CA GLN A 176 9.85 -15.79 -16.32
C GLN A 176 8.89 -16.63 -17.17
N PHE A 177 7.89 -15.98 -17.77
CA PHE A 177 6.89 -16.60 -18.64
C PHE A 177 7.11 -16.28 -20.12
N HIS A 178 8.28 -15.72 -20.47
CA HIS A 178 8.60 -15.26 -21.82
C HIS A 178 7.60 -14.22 -22.37
N LEU A 179 6.95 -13.46 -21.49
CA LEU A 179 6.05 -12.37 -21.85
C LEU A 179 6.77 -11.01 -21.78
N PRO A 180 6.37 -10.02 -22.58
CA PRO A 180 6.93 -8.69 -22.49
C PRO A 180 6.55 -8.04 -21.15
N GLU A 181 7.51 -7.36 -20.51
CA GLU A 181 7.23 -6.68 -19.25
C GLU A 181 6.35 -5.45 -19.46
N PRO A 182 5.30 -5.28 -18.63
CA PRO A 182 4.57 -4.03 -18.54
C PRO A 182 5.37 -3.00 -17.72
N ILE A 183 4.91 -1.75 -17.76
CA ILE A 183 5.37 -0.68 -16.89
C ILE A 183 4.75 -0.88 -15.50
N TYR A 184 5.53 -1.38 -14.55
CA TYR A 184 5.07 -1.49 -13.17
C TYR A 184 5.07 -0.12 -12.47
N VAL A 185 3.94 0.21 -11.84
CA VAL A 185 3.84 1.35 -10.91
C VAL A 185 3.17 0.89 -9.63
N ASN A 186 3.44 1.56 -8.52
CA ASN A 186 2.72 1.29 -7.28
C ASN A 186 2.67 2.51 -6.35
N MET A 187 2.02 2.35 -5.21
CA MET A 187 1.96 3.32 -4.12
C MET A 187 2.26 2.61 -2.80
N VAL A 188 2.90 3.31 -1.88
CA VAL A 188 3.11 2.89 -0.50
C VAL A 188 2.62 3.94 0.48
N ARG A 189 2.43 3.51 1.72
CA ARG A 189 2.07 4.34 2.87
C ARG A 189 2.94 3.97 4.06
N ASP A 190 3.08 4.86 5.05
CA ASP A 190 3.61 4.47 6.36
C ASP A 190 2.86 3.22 6.86
N PRO A 191 3.57 2.14 7.22
CA PRO A 191 2.96 0.86 7.48
C PRO A 191 2.12 0.84 8.75
N VAL A 192 2.41 1.69 9.75
CA VAL A 192 1.59 1.80 10.97
C VAL A 192 0.25 2.41 10.60
N GLU A 193 0.30 3.59 9.94
CA GLU A 193 -0.88 4.27 9.41
C GLU A 193 -1.72 3.39 8.47
N ARG A 194 -1.05 2.59 7.64
CA ARG A 194 -1.70 1.66 6.73
C ARG A 194 -2.41 0.52 7.47
N VAL A 195 -1.79 -0.01 8.52
CA VAL A 195 -2.38 -1.09 9.34
C VAL A 195 -3.57 -0.59 10.14
N ILE A 196 -3.48 0.61 10.72
CA ILE A 196 -4.58 1.27 11.43
C ILE A 196 -5.73 1.52 10.44
N SER A 197 -5.41 2.02 9.25
CA SER A 197 -6.41 2.22 8.20
C SER A 197 -7.09 0.92 7.75
N TRP A 198 -6.35 -0.19 7.71
CA TRP A 198 -6.93 -1.52 7.44
C TRP A 198 -7.82 -1.98 8.61
N TYR A 199 -7.34 -1.82 9.85
CA TYR A 199 -8.02 -2.23 11.07
C TYR A 199 -9.44 -1.67 11.15
N TYR A 200 -9.59 -0.36 10.95
CA TYR A 200 -10.90 0.29 10.98
C TYR A 200 -11.72 0.03 9.71
N TYR A 201 -11.07 -0.16 8.56
CA TYR A 201 -11.76 -0.46 7.31
C TYR A 201 -12.53 -1.79 7.38
N VAL A 202 -11.89 -2.86 7.87
CA VAL A 202 -12.56 -4.17 7.97
C VAL A 202 -13.61 -4.22 9.07
N ARG A 203 -13.65 -3.23 9.97
CA ARG A 203 -14.66 -3.11 11.03
C ARG A 203 -15.79 -2.16 10.68
N ALA A 204 -15.71 -1.48 9.54
CA ALA A 204 -16.71 -0.51 9.17
C ALA A 204 -18.05 -1.20 8.84
N PRO A 205 -19.20 -0.75 9.38
CA PRO A 205 -20.48 -1.39 9.12
C PRO A 205 -20.82 -1.48 7.63
N TRP A 206 -20.51 -0.42 6.87
CA TRP A 206 -20.77 -0.37 5.43
C TRP A 206 -20.03 -1.49 4.66
N TYR A 207 -18.83 -1.90 5.10
CA TYR A 207 -18.06 -2.97 4.45
C TYR A 207 -18.83 -4.29 4.45
N TYR A 208 -19.53 -4.60 5.54
CA TYR A 208 -20.34 -5.81 5.65
C TYR A 208 -21.70 -5.68 4.97
N VAL A 209 -22.33 -4.51 5.05
CA VAL A 209 -23.63 -4.27 4.37
C VAL A 209 -23.49 -4.45 2.87
N GLU A 210 -22.51 -3.78 2.24
CA GLU A 210 -22.28 -3.88 0.80
C GLU A 210 -21.92 -5.32 0.37
N ARG A 211 -21.06 -5.99 1.14
CA ARG A 211 -20.67 -7.37 0.83
C ARG A 211 -21.82 -8.35 1.00
N LYS A 212 -22.74 -8.12 1.94
CA LYS A 212 -23.91 -8.96 2.16
C LYS A 212 -24.97 -8.78 1.07
N GLN A 213 -25.05 -7.60 0.45
CA GLN A 213 -25.88 -7.39 -0.74
C GLN A 213 -25.39 -8.24 -1.93
N VAL A 214 -24.06 -8.35 -2.10
CA VAL A 214 -23.45 -9.13 -3.20
C VAL A 214 -23.36 -10.63 -2.86
N PHE A 215 -23.10 -10.95 -1.59
CA PHE A 215 -22.89 -12.31 -1.10
C PHE A 215 -23.75 -12.53 0.17
N PRO A 216 -25.04 -12.89 0.03
CA PRO A 216 -26.01 -12.96 1.14
C PRO A 216 -25.58 -13.87 2.30
N ASP A 217 -24.84 -14.95 2.00
CA ASP A 217 -24.42 -15.96 2.97
C ASP A 217 -23.19 -15.56 3.80
N ILE A 218 -22.66 -14.34 3.66
CA ILE A 218 -21.54 -13.88 4.48
C ILE A 218 -22.00 -13.70 5.95
N PRO A 219 -21.32 -14.35 6.91
CA PRO A 219 -21.63 -14.17 8.33
C PRO A 219 -21.30 -12.74 8.76
N LEU A 220 -22.15 -12.19 9.65
CA LEU A 220 -21.85 -10.90 10.28
C LEU A 220 -20.86 -11.13 11.43
N PRO A 221 -19.87 -10.24 11.61
CA PRO A 221 -18.96 -10.33 12.75
C PRO A 221 -19.66 -10.06 14.08
N ASP A 222 -18.99 -10.44 15.14
CA ASP A 222 -19.38 -10.08 16.50
C ASP A 222 -19.39 -8.55 16.71
N PRO A 223 -20.45 -7.98 17.31
CA PRO A 223 -20.54 -6.55 17.56
C PRO A 223 -19.44 -5.98 18.48
N MET A 224 -18.92 -6.76 19.44
CA MET A 224 -17.81 -6.30 20.29
C MET A 224 -16.52 -6.20 19.47
N TRP A 225 -16.28 -7.16 18.57
CA TRP A 225 -15.14 -7.08 17.63
C TRP A 225 -15.19 -5.84 16.72
N LEU A 226 -16.39 -5.47 16.25
CA LEU A 226 -16.59 -4.26 15.42
C LEU A 226 -16.32 -2.95 16.18
N LYS A 227 -16.62 -2.93 17.49
CA LYS A 227 -16.49 -1.74 18.33
C LYS A 227 -15.11 -1.57 18.97
N LYS A 228 -14.31 -2.64 19.03
CA LYS A 228 -12.97 -2.59 19.65
C LYS A 228 -12.07 -1.60 18.88
N ASP A 229 -11.42 -0.71 19.62
CA ASP A 229 -10.43 0.21 19.07
C ASP A 229 -9.05 -0.45 18.91
N PHE A 230 -8.21 0.18 18.10
CA PHE A 230 -6.91 -0.37 17.73
C PHE A 230 -5.96 -0.47 18.93
N GLU A 231 -5.97 0.53 19.80
CA GLU A 231 -5.12 0.63 20.98
C GLU A 231 -5.41 -0.50 21.97
N THR A 232 -6.69 -0.74 22.26
CA THR A 232 -7.15 -1.86 23.09
C THR A 232 -6.73 -3.19 22.50
N CYS A 233 -6.88 -3.37 21.18
CA CYS A 233 -6.45 -4.57 20.47
C CYS A 233 -4.94 -4.84 20.61
N VAL A 234 -4.11 -3.80 20.48
CA VAL A 234 -2.67 -3.88 20.68
C VAL A 234 -2.30 -4.20 22.13
N LEU A 235 -2.90 -3.49 23.10
CA LEU A 235 -2.59 -3.63 24.52
C LEU A 235 -3.00 -5.00 25.09
N GLN A 236 -4.13 -5.55 24.62
CA GLN A 236 -4.59 -6.89 24.98
C GLN A 236 -3.80 -8.01 24.27
N GLY A 237 -2.95 -7.65 23.31
CA GLY A 237 -2.22 -8.63 22.50
C GLY A 237 -3.16 -9.47 21.63
N ASP A 238 -4.25 -8.88 21.16
CA ASP A 238 -5.20 -9.57 20.28
C ASP A 238 -4.50 -10.10 19.04
N ARG A 239 -4.97 -11.26 18.58
CA ARG A 239 -4.34 -12.03 17.52
C ARG A 239 -4.09 -11.21 16.25
N GLU A 240 -4.98 -10.32 15.82
CA GLU A 240 -4.83 -9.49 14.61
C GLU A 240 -3.92 -8.26 14.76
N CYS A 241 -3.60 -7.86 16.00
CA CYS A 241 -2.81 -6.67 16.32
C CYS A 241 -1.39 -6.99 16.81
N GLN A 242 -0.94 -8.24 16.66
CA GLN A 242 0.41 -8.66 16.97
C GLN A 242 1.34 -8.52 15.76
N TYR A 243 2.57 -8.04 15.95
CA TYR A 243 3.58 -7.84 14.88
C TYR A 243 4.87 -8.62 15.10
N ILE A 244 4.74 -9.93 15.32
CA ILE A 244 5.87 -10.84 15.63
C ILE A 244 6.70 -11.14 14.37
N GLU A 245 8.00 -10.82 14.41
CA GLU A 245 8.98 -11.12 13.33
C GLU A 245 9.03 -12.63 13.04
N GLY A 246 9.16 -12.98 11.75
CA GLY A 246 9.22 -14.36 11.29
C GLY A 246 7.87 -15.09 11.28
N ALA A 247 6.81 -14.52 11.85
CA ALA A 247 5.50 -15.15 11.87
C ALA A 247 5.02 -15.43 10.43
N LEU A 248 4.72 -16.71 10.14
CA LEU A 248 4.24 -17.21 8.85
C LEU A 248 2.72 -17.11 8.70
N ARG A 249 2.07 -16.27 9.49
CA ARG A 249 0.60 -16.21 9.49
C ARG A 249 0.12 -15.87 8.08
N GLU A 250 -0.72 -16.73 7.54
CA GLU A 250 -1.41 -16.57 6.28
C GLU A 250 -2.89 -16.82 6.54
N GLY A 251 -3.72 -15.95 5.99
CA GLY A 251 -5.16 -16.01 6.17
C GLY A 251 -5.84 -14.77 5.60
N ILE A 252 -7.13 -14.91 5.32
CA ILE A 252 -8.01 -13.83 4.91
C ILE A 252 -7.95 -12.76 6.01
N GLY A 253 -7.22 -11.67 5.78
CA GLY A 253 -7.06 -10.58 6.74
C GLY A 253 -5.65 -10.28 7.23
N ASP A 254 -4.60 -11.03 6.85
CA ASP A 254 -3.22 -10.62 7.19
C ASP A 254 -2.71 -9.54 6.21
N HIS A 255 -3.09 -8.29 6.51
CA HIS A 255 -2.68 -7.11 5.74
C HIS A 255 -1.50 -6.38 6.37
N ARG A 256 -0.74 -7.02 7.25
CA ARG A 256 0.40 -6.39 7.93
C ARG A 256 1.59 -6.18 6.98
N ARG A 257 1.72 -7.02 5.94
CA ARG A 257 2.84 -7.03 4.99
C ARG A 257 2.58 -6.20 3.73
N GLN A 258 3.08 -4.96 3.70
CA GLN A 258 3.13 -4.17 2.45
C GLN A 258 4.19 -4.72 1.50
N SER A 259 5.34 -5.14 2.05
CA SER A 259 6.49 -5.66 1.31
C SER A 259 6.17 -6.93 0.51
N LEU A 260 5.18 -7.72 0.93
CA LEU A 260 4.72 -8.92 0.21
C LEU A 260 4.29 -8.62 -1.23
N PHE A 261 3.59 -7.50 -1.46
CA PHE A 261 3.12 -7.10 -2.80
C PHE A 261 4.28 -6.83 -3.78
N PHE A 262 5.46 -6.50 -3.25
CA PHE A 262 6.67 -6.25 -4.05
C PHE A 262 7.58 -7.48 -4.10
N CYS A 263 7.66 -8.25 -3.02
CA CYS A 263 8.51 -9.44 -2.94
C CYS A 263 8.09 -10.53 -3.94
N GLY A 264 6.78 -10.68 -4.16
CA GLY A 264 6.22 -11.64 -5.12
C GLY A 264 5.66 -12.89 -4.44
N HIS A 265 5.62 -13.97 -5.22
CA HIS A 265 4.84 -15.18 -4.89
C HIS A 265 5.61 -16.26 -4.11
N SER A 266 6.91 -16.10 -3.91
CA SER A 266 7.75 -17.11 -3.25
C SER A 266 7.37 -17.27 -1.76
N ASP A 267 7.48 -18.49 -1.24
CA ASP A 267 7.35 -18.75 0.20
C ASP A 267 8.41 -18.00 1.03
N ALA A 268 9.55 -17.65 0.44
CA ALA A 268 10.55 -16.82 1.09
C ALA A 268 10.09 -15.37 1.34
N CYS A 269 8.92 -14.97 0.81
CA CYS A 269 8.30 -13.66 1.04
C CYS A 269 7.27 -13.67 2.18
N THR A 270 6.87 -14.84 2.69
CA THR A 270 5.81 -14.99 3.69
C THR A 270 6.25 -14.68 5.13
N PRO A 271 7.51 -14.91 5.56
CA PRO A 271 7.89 -14.59 6.92
C PRO A 271 7.80 -13.08 7.19
N PHE A 272 6.99 -12.69 8.20
CA PHE A 272 6.75 -11.29 8.54
C PHE A 272 8.04 -10.57 8.92
N ASN A 273 8.28 -9.39 8.33
CA ASN A 273 9.37 -8.47 8.67
C ASN A 273 10.78 -9.10 8.63
N THR A 274 11.01 -10.13 7.82
CA THR A 274 12.35 -10.74 7.70
C THR A 274 13.24 -10.02 6.71
N GLN A 275 14.54 -9.99 6.98
CA GLN A 275 15.53 -9.37 6.09
C GLN A 275 15.49 -9.98 4.68
N GLY A 276 15.34 -11.30 4.56
CA GLY A 276 15.29 -11.99 3.27
C GLY A 276 14.11 -11.56 2.40
N ALA A 277 12.90 -11.49 2.96
CA ALA A 277 11.71 -11.02 2.26
C ALA A 277 11.86 -9.54 1.86
N LEU A 278 12.38 -8.73 2.77
CA LEU A 278 12.57 -7.30 2.54
C LEU A 278 13.57 -7.00 1.43
N GLN A 279 14.71 -7.71 1.37
CA GLN A 279 15.70 -7.50 0.30
C GLN A 279 15.17 -7.94 -1.06
N ARG A 280 14.36 -9.01 -1.13
CA ARG A 280 13.68 -9.40 -2.38
C ARG A 280 12.69 -8.33 -2.83
N ALA A 281 11.89 -7.78 -1.92
CA ALA A 281 10.97 -6.69 -2.21
C ALA A 281 11.71 -5.44 -2.74
N LYS A 282 12.82 -5.04 -2.10
CA LYS A 282 13.64 -3.90 -2.56
C LYS A 282 14.17 -4.12 -3.97
N ARG A 283 14.81 -5.27 -4.20
CA ARG A 283 15.34 -5.63 -5.51
C ARG A 283 14.26 -5.58 -6.59
N ALA A 284 13.08 -6.12 -6.30
CA ALA A 284 11.96 -6.06 -7.23
C ALA A 284 11.57 -4.61 -7.56
N VAL A 285 11.45 -3.74 -6.55
CA VAL A 285 11.17 -2.30 -6.73
C VAL A 285 12.25 -1.62 -7.58
N GLU A 286 13.51 -1.87 -7.28
CA GLU A 286 14.66 -1.25 -7.92
C GLU A 286 14.81 -1.67 -9.38
N GLU A 287 14.61 -2.95 -9.68
CA GLU A 287 14.82 -3.53 -11.01
C GLU A 287 13.59 -3.40 -11.92
N ASN A 288 12.36 -3.49 -11.38
CA ASN A 288 11.17 -3.72 -12.20
C ASN A 288 10.15 -2.58 -12.19
N TYR A 289 10.07 -1.80 -11.10
CA TYR A 289 9.07 -0.73 -11.02
C TYR A 289 9.61 0.53 -11.67
N ALA A 290 8.77 1.27 -12.40
CA ALA A 290 9.09 2.57 -12.97
C ALA A 290 8.93 3.70 -11.94
N VAL A 291 7.86 3.66 -11.15
CA VAL A 291 7.65 4.56 -10.01
C VAL A 291 6.88 3.82 -8.94
N VAL A 292 7.35 3.87 -7.71
CA VAL A 292 6.53 3.55 -6.53
C VAL A 292 6.37 4.85 -5.77
N GLY A 293 5.15 5.35 -5.62
CA GLY A 293 4.87 6.62 -4.96
C GLY A 293 4.62 6.48 -3.46
N VAL A 294 4.58 7.61 -2.75
CA VAL A 294 4.27 7.67 -1.32
C VAL A 294 2.96 8.43 -1.14
N LEU A 295 1.99 7.85 -0.44
CA LEU A 295 0.68 8.46 -0.23
C LEU A 295 0.79 9.82 0.47
N GLU A 296 1.66 9.91 1.47
CA GLU A 296 1.91 11.13 2.24
C GLU A 296 2.55 12.26 1.40
N ASP A 297 3.05 11.96 0.20
CA ASP A 297 3.66 12.93 -0.73
C ASP A 297 3.19 12.69 -2.18
N LEU A 298 1.87 12.70 -2.35
CA LEU A 298 1.24 12.39 -3.63
C LEU A 298 1.54 13.46 -4.70
N ASN A 299 1.64 14.74 -4.33
CA ASN A 299 1.95 15.81 -5.29
C ASN A 299 3.30 15.60 -5.99
N SER A 300 4.32 15.22 -5.22
CA SER A 300 5.65 14.93 -5.78
C SER A 300 5.61 13.64 -6.60
N THR A 301 4.88 12.62 -6.11
CA THR A 301 4.65 11.37 -6.85
C THR A 301 4.02 11.62 -8.23
N LEU A 302 2.94 12.42 -8.31
CA LEU A 302 2.27 12.74 -9.57
C LEU A 302 3.19 13.53 -10.51
N THR A 303 4.00 14.43 -9.97
CA THR A 303 4.99 15.17 -10.77
C THR A 303 6.01 14.20 -11.39
N VAL A 304 6.53 13.24 -10.63
CA VAL A 304 7.47 12.23 -11.17
C VAL A 304 6.81 11.39 -12.25
N LEU A 305 5.58 10.92 -12.01
CA LEU A 305 4.82 10.11 -12.96
C LEU A 305 4.57 10.84 -14.30
N GLU A 306 4.22 12.14 -14.24
CA GLU A 306 4.05 12.99 -15.43
C GLU A 306 5.29 13.04 -16.32
N HIS A 307 6.48 13.02 -15.72
CA HIS A 307 7.73 13.11 -16.47
C HIS A 307 8.28 11.75 -16.91
N TYR A 308 8.13 10.72 -16.07
CA TYR A 308 8.66 9.37 -16.36
C TYR A 308 7.77 8.60 -17.34
N ILE A 309 6.45 8.78 -17.25
CA ILE A 309 5.46 8.03 -18.03
C ILE A 309 4.40 9.01 -18.59
N PRO A 310 4.79 10.01 -19.40
CA PRO A 310 3.89 11.08 -19.86
C PRO A 310 2.72 10.57 -20.69
N ARG A 311 2.89 9.45 -21.41
CA ARG A 311 1.81 8.83 -22.21
C ARG A 311 0.57 8.51 -21.36
N PHE A 312 0.76 8.17 -20.09
CA PHE A 312 -0.32 7.81 -19.18
C PHE A 312 -0.65 8.92 -18.18
N PHE A 313 0.36 9.66 -17.70
CA PHE A 313 0.18 10.60 -16.59
C PHE A 313 0.21 12.08 -16.95
N LYS A 314 0.39 12.47 -18.22
CA LYS A 314 0.30 13.89 -18.59
C LYS A 314 -1.03 14.47 -18.12
N GLY A 315 -0.98 15.55 -17.34
CA GLY A 315 -2.17 16.19 -16.79
C GLY A 315 -2.59 15.69 -15.40
N ALA A 316 -1.89 14.71 -14.82
CA ALA A 316 -2.27 14.07 -13.55
C ALA A 316 -2.45 15.07 -12.40
N ARG A 317 -1.57 16.07 -12.29
CA ARG A 317 -1.65 17.08 -11.22
C ARG A 317 -2.85 18.00 -11.37
N GLN A 318 -3.25 18.31 -12.61
CA GLN A 318 -4.43 19.13 -12.88
C GLN A 318 -5.71 18.35 -12.57
N VAL A 319 -5.77 17.07 -12.95
CA VAL A 319 -6.94 16.21 -12.71
C VAL A 319 -7.13 15.87 -11.23
N TYR A 320 -6.05 15.72 -10.47
CA TYR A 320 -6.12 15.37 -9.05
C TYR A 320 -6.63 16.50 -8.14
N ARG A 321 -6.57 17.75 -8.59
CA ARG A 321 -6.86 18.94 -7.76
C ARG A 321 -8.33 19.15 -7.44
#